data_AF-A0A2S6N8L7-F1
#
_entry.id   AF-A0A2S6N8L7-F1
#
_cell.length_a   1.000
_cell.length_b   1.000
_cell.length_c   1.000
_cell.angle_alpha   90.00
_cell.angle_beta   90.00
_cell.angle_gamma   90.00
#
_symmetry.space_group_name_H-M   'P 1'
#
loop_
_entity.id
_entity.type
_entity.pdbx_description
1 polymer ?
#
loop_
_entity_poly.entity_id
_entity_poly.type
_entity_poly.pdbx_seq_one_letter_code
_entity_poly.pdbx_strand_id
1 'polypeptide(L)'
;MGERLVKAQQAAPDWLAIFHKSRHFRIAGFDERAAIEFAATQAARAGSGKKNEVPRAKAKFDDQIVAIAAVESATIIYSDDPHIKSLAKGRFNVIGAADLPLPPADAQMDSFKAEDADPASADADGGEA
;
A
#
# COMPACT_ATOMS: atom_id res chain seq x y z
N MET A 1 1.21 -7.97 -2.09
CA MET A 1 2.48 -8.13 -2.82
C MET A 1 2.42 -9.27 -3.84
N GLY A 2 2.10 -10.51 -3.45
CA GLY A 2 2.15 -11.69 -4.34
C GLY A 2 1.50 -11.52 -5.72
N GLU A 3 0.24 -11.08 -5.79
CA GLU A 3 -0.45 -10.86 -7.07
C GLU A 3 0.27 -9.85 -7.99
N ARG A 4 0.75 -8.74 -7.44
CA ARG A 4 1.48 -7.72 -8.21
C ARG A 4 2.79 -8.26 -8.76
N LEU A 5 3.50 -9.08 -7.99
CA LEU A 5 4.73 -9.72 -8.44
C LEU A 5 4.47 -10.76 -9.53
N VAL A 6 3.39 -11.55 -9.41
CA VAL A 6 2.96 -12.47 -10.48
C VAL A 6 2.66 -11.71 -11.76
N LYS A 7 1.95 -10.57 -11.68
CA LYS A 7 1.64 -9.73 -12.84
C LYS A 7 2.87 -9.03 -13.43
N ALA A 8 3.86 -8.69 -12.61
CA ALA A 8 5.09 -8.04 -13.06
C ALA A 8 6.02 -8.99 -13.85
N GLN A 9 5.81 -10.31 -13.77
CA GLN A 9 6.60 -11.33 -14.48
C GLN A 9 8.12 -11.07 -14.37
N GLN A 10 8.79 -10.76 -15.48
CA GLN A 10 10.24 -10.53 -15.54
C GLN A 10 10.68 -9.28 -14.76
N ALA A 11 9.78 -8.31 -14.53
CA ALA A 11 10.07 -7.09 -13.77
C ALA A 11 9.92 -7.26 -12.25
N ALA A 12 9.45 -8.42 -11.77
CA ALA A 12 9.25 -8.66 -10.34
C ALA A 12 10.54 -8.50 -9.49
N PRO A 13 11.73 -8.96 -9.92
CA PRO A 13 12.97 -8.75 -9.18
C PRO A 13 13.34 -7.28 -9.03
N ASP A 14 13.16 -6.48 -10.08
CA ASP A 14 13.49 -5.05 -10.07
C ASP A 14 12.59 -4.29 -9.08
N TRP A 15 11.31 -4.65 -9.03
CA TRP A 15 10.36 -4.07 -8.08
C TRP A 15 10.75 -4.40 -6.64
N LEU A 16 11.10 -5.65 -6.36
CA LEU A 16 11.59 -6.05 -5.05
C LEU A 16 12.87 -5.28 -4.68
N ALA A 17 13.80 -5.13 -5.62
CA ALA A 17 15.02 -4.37 -5.39
C ALA A 17 14.72 -2.90 -5.03
N ILE A 18 13.73 -2.26 -5.66
CA ILE A 18 13.30 -0.89 -5.32
C ILE A 18 12.79 -0.83 -3.87
N PHE A 19 11.92 -1.75 -3.46
CA PHE A 19 11.40 -1.77 -2.08
C PHE A 19 12.50 -2.03 -1.06
N HIS A 20 13.42 -2.97 -1.33
CA HIS A 20 14.52 -3.28 -0.43
C HIS A 20 15.56 -2.16 -0.31
N LYS A 21 15.81 -1.39 -1.38
CA LYS A 21 16.76 -0.27 -1.38
C LYS A 21 16.20 1.01 -0.77
N SER A 22 14.87 1.15 -0.74
CA SER A 22 14.22 2.35 -0.21
C SER A 22 14.26 2.37 1.32
N ARG A 23 14.80 3.46 1.89
CA ARG A 23 14.73 3.72 3.34
C ARG A 23 13.31 3.95 3.87
N HIS A 24 12.35 4.23 2.98
CA HIS A 24 10.97 4.54 3.35
C HIS A 24 10.13 3.27 3.56
N PHE A 25 10.61 2.11 3.11
CA PHE A 25 9.90 0.84 3.23
C PHE A 25 10.69 -0.14 4.10
N ARG A 26 9.97 -0.86 4.95
CA ARG A 26 10.45 -2.04 5.67
C ARG A 26 9.53 -3.19 5.34
N ILE A 27 10.08 -4.23 4.73
CA ILE A 27 9.32 -5.44 4.41
C ILE A 27 9.33 -6.35 5.62
N ALA A 28 8.21 -6.42 6.34
CA ALA A 28 8.02 -7.30 7.48
C ALA A 28 7.28 -8.58 7.04
N GLY A 29 7.74 -9.73 7.53
CA GLY A 29 7.12 -11.04 7.32
C GLY A 29 6.29 -11.48 8.54
N PHE A 30 5.54 -12.58 8.38
CA PHE A 30 4.90 -13.25 9.50
C PHE A 30 5.92 -14.15 10.22
N ASP A 31 6.61 -13.57 11.20
CA ASP A 31 7.64 -14.24 11.99
C ASP A 31 7.07 -14.84 13.30
N GLU A 32 7.95 -15.37 14.17
CA GLU A 32 7.53 -15.98 15.44
C GLU A 32 6.80 -14.99 16.36
N ARG A 33 7.24 -13.74 16.42
CA ARG A 33 6.61 -12.70 17.25
C ARG A 33 5.20 -12.41 16.72
N ALA A 34 5.05 -12.26 15.41
CA ALA A 34 3.74 -12.07 14.78
C ALA A 34 2.84 -13.29 14.96
N ALA A 35 3.39 -14.52 14.95
CA ALA A 35 2.64 -15.74 15.20
C ALA A 35 2.11 -15.84 16.62
N ILE A 36 2.91 -15.44 17.63
CA ILE A 36 2.48 -15.38 19.03
C ILE A 36 1.35 -14.36 19.19
N GLU A 37 1.51 -13.16 18.64
CA GLU A 37 0.49 -12.10 18.71
C GLU A 37 -0.83 -12.50 18.04
N PHE A 38 -0.74 -13.16 16.87
CA PHE A 38 -1.88 -13.75 16.19
C PHE A 38 -2.60 -14.77 17.08
N ALA A 39 -1.85 -15.71 17.69
CA ALA A 39 -2.43 -16.74 18.54
C ALA A 39 -3.13 -16.14 19.78
N ALA A 40 -2.50 -15.15 20.43
CA ALA A 40 -3.08 -14.44 21.56
C ALA A 40 -4.40 -13.75 21.19
N THR A 41 -4.43 -13.06 20.05
CA THR A 41 -5.64 -12.40 19.54
C THR A 41 -6.76 -13.41 19.25
N GLN A 42 -6.44 -14.55 18.65
CA GLN A 42 -7.43 -15.59 18.36
C GLN A 42 -7.96 -16.27 19.63
N ALA A 43 -7.11 -16.51 20.63
CA ALA A 43 -7.52 -17.03 21.92
C ALA A 43 -8.49 -16.09 22.65
N ALA A 44 -8.20 -14.78 22.66
CA ALA A 44 -9.08 -13.77 23.24
C ALA A 44 -10.47 -13.73 22.57
N ARG A 45 -10.51 -13.86 21.24
CA ARG A 45 -11.78 -13.93 20.49
C ARG A 45 -12.56 -15.20 20.79
N ALA A 46 -11.91 -16.36 20.87
CA ALA A 46 -12.56 -17.62 21.22
C ALA A 46 -13.21 -17.56 22.61
N GLY A 47 -12.55 -16.92 23.59
CA GLY A 47 -13.11 -16.70 24.92
C GLY A 47 -14.31 -15.75 24.98
N SER A 48 -14.51 -14.92 23.96
CA SER A 48 -15.61 -13.94 23.91
C SER A 48 -16.96 -14.52 23.47
N GLY A 49 -17.04 -15.80 23.12
CA GLY A 49 -18.28 -16.48 22.73
C GLY A 49 -18.89 -16.05 21.39
N LYS A 50 -18.28 -15.10 20.67
CA LYS A 50 -18.69 -14.70 19.31
C LYS A 50 -18.33 -15.82 18.32
N LYS A 51 -19.33 -16.46 17.73
CA LYS A 51 -19.15 -17.42 16.64
C LYS A 51 -18.65 -16.68 15.38
N ASN A 52 -17.51 -17.10 14.85
CA ASN A 52 -17.01 -16.61 13.57
C ASN A 52 -17.76 -17.29 12.42
N GLU A 53 -18.58 -16.54 11.69
CA GLU A 53 -19.25 -16.99 10.45
C GLU A 53 -18.38 -16.87 9.19
N VAL A 54 -17.13 -16.39 9.31
CA VAL A 54 -16.26 -16.14 8.17
C VAL A 54 -15.50 -17.41 7.73
N PRO A 55 -15.41 -17.74 6.42
CA PRO A 55 -14.64 -18.87 5.93
C PRO A 55 -13.18 -18.84 6.42
N ARG A 56 -12.76 -19.93 7.09
CA ARG A 56 -11.50 -20.07 7.87
C ARG A 56 -10.20 -19.78 7.11
N ALA A 57 -10.21 -19.67 5.78
CA ALA A 57 -8.99 -19.43 5.00
C ALA A 57 -8.74 -17.93 4.72
N LYS A 58 -9.78 -17.16 4.39
CA LYS A 58 -9.63 -15.74 4.02
C LYS A 58 -9.37 -14.85 5.24
N ALA A 59 -10.03 -15.15 6.36
CA ALA A 59 -9.83 -14.45 7.64
C ALA A 59 -8.40 -14.55 8.19
N LYS A 60 -7.59 -15.53 7.75
CA LYS A 60 -6.25 -15.76 8.30
C LYS A 60 -5.21 -14.73 7.84
N PHE A 61 -5.26 -14.29 6.58
CA PHE A 61 -4.26 -13.33 6.09
C PHE A 61 -4.45 -11.94 6.70
N ASP A 62 -5.70 -11.50 6.85
CA ASP A 62 -5.99 -10.21 7.47
C ASP A 62 -5.59 -10.18 8.94
N ASP A 63 -5.87 -11.27 9.68
CA ASP A 63 -5.40 -11.42 11.05
C ASP A 63 -3.86 -11.46 11.14
N GLN A 64 -3.17 -12.10 10.18
CA GLN A 64 -1.71 -12.07 10.10
C GLN A 64 -1.18 -10.65 9.84
N ILE A 65 -1.81 -9.88 8.94
CA ILE A 65 -1.45 -8.49 8.67
C ILE A 65 -1.59 -7.64 9.93
N VAL A 66 -2.69 -7.78 10.67
CA VAL A 66 -2.92 -7.06 11.92
C VAL A 66 -1.90 -7.46 13.00
N ALA A 67 -1.53 -8.74 13.08
CA ALA A 67 -0.52 -9.21 14.02
C ALA A 67 0.88 -8.67 13.69
N ILE A 68 1.27 -8.66 12.41
CA ILE A 68 2.52 -8.03 11.96
C ILE A 68 2.50 -6.54 12.30
N ALA A 69 1.40 -5.83 12.01
CA ALA A 69 1.26 -4.42 12.32
C ALA A 69 1.46 -4.12 13.82
N ALA A 70 0.93 -4.99 14.70
CA ALA A 70 1.10 -4.88 16.15
C ALA A 70 2.56 -5.04 16.56
N VAL A 71 3.22 -6.10 16.10
CA VAL A 71 4.61 -6.41 16.45
C VAL A 71 5.59 -5.36 15.94
N GLU A 72 5.33 -4.85 14.74
CA GLU A 72 6.12 -3.81 14.09
C GLU A 72 5.77 -2.39 14.56
N SER A 73 4.88 -2.27 15.56
CA SER A 73 4.44 -1.00 16.16
C SER A 73 3.89 0.01 15.16
N ALA A 74 3.15 -0.47 14.16
CA ALA A 74 2.48 0.40 13.21
C ALA A 74 1.38 1.23 13.91
N THR A 75 1.30 2.51 13.56
CA THR A 75 0.27 3.42 14.09
C THR A 75 -0.96 3.49 13.19
N ILE A 76 -0.77 3.27 11.89
CA ILE A 76 -1.80 3.39 10.85
C ILE A 76 -1.71 2.18 9.93
N ILE A 77 -2.87 1.63 9.55
CA ILE A 77 -2.99 0.64 8.48
C ILE A 77 -3.71 1.30 7.32
N TYR A 78 -3.10 1.31 6.14
CA TYR A 78 -3.75 1.78 4.92
C TYR A 78 -4.45 0.61 4.24
N SER A 79 -5.79 0.61 4.21
CA SER A 79 -6.58 -0.45 3.58
C SER A 79 -8.01 -0.01 3.30
N ASP A 80 -8.50 -0.38 2.12
CA ASP A 80 -9.91 -0.27 1.75
C ASP A 80 -10.71 -1.53 2.14
N ASP A 81 -10.05 -2.58 2.66
CA ASP A 81 -10.71 -3.82 3.03
C ASP A 81 -11.55 -3.66 4.32
N PRO A 82 -12.87 -3.89 4.28
CA PRO A 82 -13.73 -3.76 5.45
C PRO A 82 -13.43 -4.80 6.54
N HIS A 83 -12.86 -5.95 6.19
CA HIS A 83 -12.46 -6.96 7.17
C HIS A 83 -11.29 -6.45 8.01
N ILE A 84 -10.26 -5.87 7.39
CA ILE A 84 -9.15 -5.23 8.13
C ILE A 84 -9.66 -4.10 9.02
N LYS A 85 -10.57 -3.25 8.52
CA LYS A 85 -11.20 -2.18 9.32
C LYS A 85 -11.91 -2.75 10.56
N SER A 86 -12.59 -3.88 10.42
CA SER A 86 -13.27 -4.56 11.53
C SER A 86 -12.28 -5.17 12.54
N LEU A 87 -11.26 -5.87 12.06
CA LEU A 87 -10.27 -6.56 12.91
C LEU A 87 -9.36 -5.59 13.67
N ALA A 88 -8.99 -4.49 13.04
CA ALA A 88 -8.11 -3.46 13.59
C ALA A 88 -8.86 -2.45 14.48
N LYS A 89 -10.19 -2.52 14.55
CA LYS A 89 -11.03 -1.58 15.29
C LYS A 89 -10.59 -1.48 16.75
N GLY A 90 -10.29 -0.26 17.20
CA GLY A 90 -9.85 0.03 18.56
C GLY A 90 -8.38 -0.29 18.85
N ARG A 91 -7.63 -0.83 17.86
CA ARG A 91 -6.18 -1.10 17.98
C ARG A 91 -5.34 -0.23 17.05
N PHE A 92 -5.83 0.03 15.84
CA PHE A 92 -5.12 0.83 14.84
C PHE A 92 -6.05 1.87 14.22
N ASN A 93 -5.47 2.96 13.73
CA ASN A 93 -6.16 3.84 12.81
C ASN A 93 -6.12 3.22 11.40
N VAL A 94 -7.27 3.03 10.75
CA VAL A 94 -7.35 2.45 9.40
C VAL A 94 -7.82 3.52 8.43
N ILE A 95 -6.98 3.88 7.47
CA ILE A 95 -7.24 4.92 6.48
C ILE A 95 -7.42 4.27 5.11
N GLY A 96 -8.52 4.59 4.42
CA GLY A 96 -8.74 4.15 3.04
C GLY A 96 -7.91 4.95 2.05
N ALA A 97 -7.68 4.41 0.86
CA ALA A 97 -6.90 5.11 -0.16
C ALA A 97 -7.55 6.44 -0.58
N ALA A 98 -8.89 6.48 -0.62
CA ALA A 98 -9.66 7.68 -0.94
C ALA A 98 -9.67 8.74 0.17
N ASP A 99 -9.32 8.35 1.40
CA ASP A 99 -9.30 9.23 2.57
C ASP A 99 -7.93 9.88 2.80
N LEU A 100 -6.94 9.55 1.95
CA LEU A 100 -5.62 10.15 2.01
C LEU A 100 -5.68 11.63 1.60
N PRO A 101 -4.98 12.53 2.32
CA PRO A 101 -4.87 13.91 1.89
C PRO A 101 -4.23 13.96 0.51
N LEU A 102 -4.76 14.84 -0.35
CA LEU A 102 -4.14 15.10 -1.64
C LEU A 102 -2.70 15.58 -1.42
N PRO A 103 -1.76 15.12 -2.26
CA PRO A 103 -0.38 15.58 -2.17
C PRO A 103 -0.36 17.10 -2.36
N PRO A 104 0.57 17.80 -1.69
CA PRO A 104 0.70 19.23 -1.85
C PRO A 104 1.13 19.54 -3.29
N ALA A 105 0.59 20.62 -3.86
CA ALA A 105 0.70 20.92 -5.30
C ALA A 105 2.15 21.12 -5.78
N ASP A 106 3.04 21.54 -4.89
CA ASP A 106 4.48 21.72 -5.11
C ASP A 106 5.25 20.40 -5.25
N ALA A 107 4.76 19.32 -4.66
CA ALA A 107 5.33 17.97 -4.78
C ALA A 107 4.84 17.22 -6.02
N GLN A 108 3.85 17.77 -6.74
CA GLN A 108 3.23 17.13 -7.89
C GLN A 108 3.96 17.52 -9.18
N MET A 109 4.62 16.56 -9.84
CA MET A 109 5.17 16.78 -11.18
C MET A 109 4.02 16.89 -12.18
N ASP A 110 3.98 18.02 -12.91
CA ASP A 110 3.03 18.23 -13.99
C ASP A 110 3.32 17.26 -15.14
N SER A 111 2.62 16.13 -15.13
CA SER A 111 2.80 15.04 -16.10
C SER A 111 2.18 15.37 -17.46
N PHE A 112 1.58 16.55 -17.62
CA PHE A 112 0.89 17.01 -18.84
C PHE A 112 1.49 18.27 -19.47
N LYS A 113 2.75 18.64 -19.17
CA LYS A 113 3.48 19.56 -20.05
C LYS A 113 3.79 18.84 -21.38
N ALA A 114 2.78 18.81 -22.24
CA ALA A 114 2.97 18.65 -23.67
C ALA A 114 3.98 19.69 -24.13
N GLU A 115 4.96 19.25 -24.90
CA GLU A 115 5.84 20.13 -25.65
C GLU A 115 4.95 21.04 -26.51
N ASP A 116 4.76 22.28 -26.09
CA ASP A 116 4.45 23.36 -27.01
C ASP A 116 5.72 23.54 -27.87
N ALA A 117 5.85 22.68 -28.88
CA ALA A 117 6.72 22.94 -30.01
C ALA A 117 6.16 24.18 -30.70
N ASP A 118 6.84 25.30 -30.49
CA ASP A 118 6.62 26.58 -31.15
C ASP A 118 6.36 26.39 -32.66
N PRO A 119 5.20 26.75 -33.22
CA PRO A 119 4.98 26.75 -34.67
C PRO A 119 5.55 28.00 -35.36
N ALA A 120 6.56 28.65 -34.79
CA ALA A 120 7.12 29.91 -35.29
C ALA A 120 8.55 29.75 -35.81
N SER A 121 8.72 28.99 -36.90
CA SER A 121 9.81 29.23 -37.85
C SER A 121 9.22 29.40 -39.25
N ALA A 122 8.35 30.39 -39.38
CA ALA A 122 8.02 31.03 -40.66
C ALA A 122 8.78 32.35 -40.70
N ASP A 123 10.12 32.28 -40.79
CA ASP A 123 10.91 33.44 -41.15
C ASP A 123 10.77 33.68 -42.64
N ALA A 124 10.03 34.74 -42.93
CA ALA A 124 10.11 35.46 -44.17
C ALA A 124 11.55 35.98 -44.36
N ASP A 125 12.22 35.52 -45.41
CA ASP A 125 13.30 36.30 -46.02
C ASP A 125 12.76 36.88 -47.33
N GLY A 126 12.48 38.19 -47.31
CA GLY A 126 12.19 39.00 -48.48
C GLY A 126 13.40 39.86 -48.78
N GLY A 127 13.89 39.82 -50.03
CA GLY A 127 14.97 40.68 -50.51
C GLY A 127 15.02 40.77 -52.04
N GLU A 128 14.41 41.83 -52.57
CA GLU A 128 14.48 42.33 -53.95
C GLU A 128 15.93 42.63 -54.42
N ALA A 129 16.24 42.27 -55.67
CA ALA A 129 16.85 43.13 -56.71
C ALA A 129 16.88 42.41 -58.07
#